data_AF-F3B3W3-F1
#
_entry.id   AF-F3B3W3-F1
#
_cell.length_a   1.000
_cell.length_b   1.000
_cell.length_c   1.000
_cell.angle_alpha   90.00
_cell.angle_beta   90.00
_cell.angle_gamma   90.00
#
_symmetry.space_group_name_H-M   'P 1'
#
loop_
_entity.id
_entity.type
_entity.pdbx_description
1 polymer ?
#
loop_
_entity_poly.entity_id
_entity_poly.type
_entity_poly.pdbx_seq_one_letter_code
_entity_poly.pdbx_strand_id
1 'polypeptide(L)'
;MDRKLQDGLIDCSTDNEIVFKVCCEECNKTQFEIRKRFSKAGITPEKKEKIMFYHILYKREWEKLRDDAINKLNEQFNICPICKRMVCDNCFLICDEVDMCKSCAKILEEKGKSVSELE
;
A
#
# COMPACT_ATOMS: atom_id res chain seq x y z
N MET A 1 0.41 -14.58 1.36
CA MET A 1 0.60 -13.13 1.16
C MET A 1 -0.22 -12.74 -0.07
N ASP A 2 -1.22 -11.88 0.11
CA ASP A 2 -2.20 -11.59 -0.94
C ASP A 2 -1.55 -10.78 -2.07
N ARG A 3 -1.51 -11.33 -3.29
CA ARG A 3 -0.83 -10.71 -4.44
C ARG A 3 -1.44 -9.37 -4.82
N LYS A 4 -2.73 -9.15 -4.53
CA LYS A 4 -3.45 -7.94 -4.94
C LYS A 4 -3.02 -6.65 -4.24
N LEU A 5 -2.63 -6.72 -2.97
CA LEU A 5 -2.16 -5.53 -2.24
C LEU A 5 -0.82 -5.02 -2.81
N GLN A 6 -0.03 -5.91 -3.42
CA GLN A 6 1.22 -5.53 -4.07
C GLN A 6 0.99 -4.74 -5.36
N ASP A 7 -0.07 -5.07 -6.11
CA ASP A 7 -0.39 -4.42 -7.39
C ASP A 7 -0.89 -2.98 -7.20
N GLY A 8 -1.51 -2.69 -6.05
CA GLY A 8 -1.97 -1.35 -5.70
C GLY A 8 -0.88 -0.42 -5.14
N LEU A 9 0.32 -0.97 -4.85
CA LEU A 9 1.44 -0.21 -4.29
C LEU A 9 2.13 0.63 -5.36
N ILE A 10 2.06 1.95 -5.23
CA ILE A 10 2.68 2.89 -6.16
C ILE A 10 4.08 3.24 -5.66
N ASP A 11 5.10 2.92 -6.45
CA ASP A 11 6.48 3.32 -6.21
C ASP A 11 6.71 4.77 -6.65
N CYS A 12 6.99 5.65 -5.70
CA CYS A 12 7.31 7.06 -5.90
C CYS A 12 8.77 7.37 -5.53
N SER A 13 9.63 6.35 -5.54
CA SER A 13 11.01 6.47 -5.10
C SER A 13 11.88 7.29 -6.05
N THR A 14 12.92 7.88 -5.49
CA THR A 14 13.97 8.65 -6.16
C THR A 14 15.32 8.15 -5.69
N ASP A 15 16.42 8.66 -6.26
CA ASP A 15 17.78 8.31 -5.82
C ASP A 15 18.07 8.67 -4.35
N ASN A 16 17.29 9.58 -3.74
CA ASN A 16 17.50 10.07 -2.39
C ASN A 16 16.46 9.58 -1.37
N GLU A 17 15.26 9.25 -1.82
CA GLU A 17 14.16 8.80 -0.97
C GLU A 17 13.46 7.59 -1.59
N ILE A 18 13.22 6.57 -0.77
CA ILE A 18 12.37 5.43 -1.12
C ILE A 18 10.98 5.75 -0.59
N VAL A 19 9.97 5.74 -1.45
CA VAL A 19 8.60 6.14 -1.11
C VAL A 19 7.61 5.19 -1.76
N PHE A 20 6.70 4.65 -0.96
CA PHE A 20 5.56 3.88 -1.46
C PHE A 20 4.24 4.52 -1.03
N LYS A 21 3.26 4.52 -1.93
CA LYS A 21 1.94 5.08 -1.70
C LYS A 21 0.84 4.10 -2.10
N VAL A 22 -0.31 4.23 -1.46
CA VAL A 22 -1.56 3.55 -1.81
C VAL A 22 -2.72 4.50 -1.60
N CYS A 23 -3.74 4.39 -2.46
CA CYS A 23 -5.01 5.08 -2.32
C CYS A 23 -6.16 4.07 -2.26
N CYS A 24 -7.18 4.36 -1.45
CA CYS A 24 -8.42 3.58 -1.46
C CYS A 24 -9.14 3.74 -2.81
N GLU A 25 -9.39 2.65 -3.51
CA GLU A 25 -10.04 2.62 -4.84
C GLU A 25 -11.57 2.83 -4.77
N GLU A 26 -12.13 2.98 -3.57
CA GLU A 26 -13.55 3.30 -3.34
C GLU A 26 -13.76 4.80 -3.15
N CYS A 27 -13.00 5.44 -2.26
CA CYS A 27 -13.22 6.85 -1.91
C CYS A 27 -12.18 7.81 -2.51
N ASN A 28 -11.03 7.31 -2.97
CA ASN A 28 -9.87 8.10 -3.42
C ASN A 28 -9.36 9.15 -2.40
N LYS A 29 -9.84 9.11 -1.16
CA LYS A 29 -9.49 10.08 -0.09
C LYS A 29 -8.51 9.51 0.92
N THR A 30 -8.69 8.26 1.33
CA THR A 30 -7.77 7.61 2.27
C THR A 30 -6.52 7.17 1.53
N GLN A 31 -5.38 7.62 2.05
CA GLN A 31 -4.07 7.33 1.49
C GLN A 31 -3.16 6.76 2.57
N PHE A 32 -2.33 5.80 2.17
CA PHE A 32 -1.21 5.31 2.96
C PHE A 32 0.08 5.73 2.27
N GLU A 33 1.03 6.22 3.06
CA GLU A 33 2.36 6.55 2.58
C GLU A 33 3.40 6.07 3.59
N ILE A 34 4.44 5.40 3.08
CA ILE A 34 5.65 5.10 3.84
C ILE A 34 6.85 5.61 3.06
N ARG A 35 7.77 6.25 3.78
CA ARG A 35 8.97 6.85 3.20
C ARG A 35 10.19 6.58 4.05
N LYS A 36 11.34 6.52 3.38
CA LYS A 36 12.66 6.42 4.02
C LYS A 36 13.70 7.13 3.16
N ARG A 37 14.51 7.98 3.79
CA ARG A 37 15.69 8.53 3.12
C ARG A 37 16.71 7.42 2.86
N PHE A 38 17.24 7.34 1.63
CA PHE A 38 18.29 6.39 1.30
C PHE A 38 19.55 6.69 2.10
N SER A 39 20.22 5.67 2.65
CA SER A 39 21.37 5.86 3.55
C SER A 39 22.58 6.55 2.91
N LYS A 40 22.67 6.58 1.57
CA LYS A 40 23.70 7.30 0.81
C LYS A 40 23.16 8.47 0.00
N ALA A 41 21.96 8.94 0.31
CA ALA A 41 21.35 10.12 -0.33
C ALA A 41 22.29 11.33 -0.29
N GLY A 42 22.43 12.02 -1.42
CA GLY A 42 23.31 13.18 -1.58
C GLY A 42 24.80 12.87 -1.76
N ILE A 43 25.21 11.61 -1.79
CA ILE A 43 26.59 11.21 -2.07
C ILE A 43 26.70 10.73 -3.52
N THR A 44 27.60 11.35 -4.29
CA THR A 44 27.89 10.94 -5.67
C THR A 44 29.20 10.14 -5.70
N PRO A 45 29.16 8.81 -5.87
CA PRO A 45 30.37 8.01 -5.94
C PRO A 45 31.07 8.18 -7.30
N GLU A 46 32.36 8.49 -7.28
CA GLU A 46 33.17 8.68 -8.51
C GLU A 46 33.65 7.35 -9.12
N LYS A 47 33.88 6.34 -8.28
CA LYS A 47 34.42 5.03 -8.71
C LYS A 47 33.30 4.07 -9.09
N LYS A 48 33.49 3.35 -10.20
CA LYS A 48 32.52 2.37 -10.72
C LYS A 48 32.12 1.31 -9.70
N GLU A 49 33.07 0.83 -8.89
CA GLU A 49 32.82 -0.15 -7.83
C GLU A 49 31.89 0.42 -6.74
N LYS A 50 32.07 1.69 -6.39
CA LYS A 50 31.21 2.37 -5.41
C LYS A 50 29.82 2.65 -5.99
N ILE A 51 29.71 3.02 -7.27
CA ILE A 51 28.43 3.17 -7.96
C ILE A 51 27.63 1.86 -7.87
N MET A 52 28.27 0.73 -8.22
CA MET A 52 27.63 -0.58 -8.15
C MET A 52 27.21 -0.94 -6.72
N PHE A 53 28.08 -0.70 -5.73
CA PHE A 53 27.76 -0.93 -4.33
C PHE A 53 26.54 -0.11 -3.87
N TYR A 54 26.44 1.16 -4.29
CA TYR A 54 25.34 2.04 -3.90
C TYR A 54 24.02 1.59 -4.52
N HIS A 55 24.04 1.11 -5.77
CA HIS A 55 22.87 0.54 -6.41
C HIS A 55 22.37 -0.73 -5.68
N ILE A 56 23.28 -1.64 -5.31
CA ILE A 56 22.94 -2.84 -4.54
C ILE A 56 22.36 -2.46 -3.17
N LEU A 57 22.95 -1.47 -2.50
CA LEU A 57 22.47 -1.00 -1.20
C LEU A 57 21.09 -0.36 -1.31
N TYR A 58 20.87 0.48 -2.32
CA TYR A 58 19.57 1.09 -2.59
C TYR A 58 18.50 0.02 -2.79
N LYS A 59 18.77 -0.97 -3.66
CA LYS A 59 17.83 -2.08 -3.92
C LYS A 59 17.45 -2.83 -2.63
N ARG A 60 18.41 -3.14 -1.77
CA ARG A 60 18.15 -3.80 -0.49
C ARG A 60 17.27 -2.97 0.44
N GLU A 61 17.54 -1.66 0.52
CA GLU A 61 16.73 -0.76 1.35
C GLU A 61 15.31 -0.61 0.78
N TRP A 62 15.19 -0.57 -0.54
CA TRP A 62 13.93 -0.51 -1.26
C TRP A 62 13.09 -1.77 -1.01
N GLU A 63 13.68 -2.95 -1.14
CA GLU A 63 13.00 -4.24 -0.88
C GLU A 63 12.50 -4.32 0.55
N LYS A 64 13.33 -3.92 1.52
CA LYS A 64 12.93 -3.89 2.93
C LYS A 64 11.74 -2.95 3.17
N LEU A 65 11.81 -1.72 2.65
CA LEU A 65 10.71 -0.77 2.86
C LEU A 65 9.43 -1.20 2.12
N ARG A 66 9.57 -1.89 0.98
CA ARG A 66 8.44 -2.46 0.25
C ARG A 66 7.74 -3.54 1.07
N ASP A 67 8.49 -4.45 1.68
CA ASP A 67 7.92 -5.50 2.52
C ASP A 67 7.23 -4.90 3.76
N ASP A 68 7.85 -3.89 4.39
CA ASP A 68 7.23 -3.12 5.48
C ASP A 68 5.94 -2.43 5.03
N ALA A 69 5.91 -1.88 3.81
CA ALA A 69 4.73 -1.25 3.22
C ALA A 69 3.60 -2.26 3.05
N ILE A 70 3.88 -3.43 2.48
CA ILE A 70 2.88 -4.47 2.24
C ILE A 70 2.33 -5.00 3.56
N ASN A 71 3.18 -5.21 4.58
CA ASN A 71 2.72 -5.66 5.89
C ASN A 71 1.73 -4.66 6.51
N LYS A 72 2.06 -3.35 6.49
CA LYS A 72 1.15 -2.30 6.97
C LYS A 72 -0.14 -2.20 6.16
N LEU A 73 -0.09 -2.45 4.86
CA LEU A 73 -1.29 -2.44 4.03
C LEU A 73 -2.24 -3.59 4.35
N ASN A 74 -1.72 -4.77 4.69
CA ASN A 74 -2.55 -5.88 5.15
C ASN A 74 -3.29 -5.57 6.46
N GLU A 75 -2.81 -4.59 7.24
CA GLU A 75 -3.43 -4.18 8.52
C GLU A 75 -4.48 -3.06 8.36
N GLN A 76 -4.45 -2.29 7.27
CA GLN A 76 -5.24 -1.04 7.12
C GLN A 76 -6.15 -1.03 5.88
N PHE A 77 -6.01 -2.00 5.00
CA PHE A 77 -6.76 -2.10 3.76
C PHE A 77 -7.31 -3.51 3.57
N ASN A 78 -8.48 -3.55 2.93
CA ASN A 78 -9.24 -4.75 2.66
C ASN A 78 -9.40 -4.92 1.14
N ILE A 79 -9.45 -6.17 0.68
CA ILE A 79 -9.77 -6.47 -0.72
C ILE A 79 -11.25 -6.83 -0.80
N CYS A 80 -12.02 -6.06 -1.58
CA CYS A 80 -13.42 -6.38 -1.82
C CYS A 80 -13.55 -7.74 -2.55
N PRO A 81 -14.24 -8.74 -2.00
CA PRO A 81 -14.33 -10.06 -2.64
C PRO A 81 -15.12 -10.02 -3.95
N ILE A 82 -15.98 -9.02 -4.13
CA ILE A 82 -16.84 -8.85 -5.30
C ILE A 82 -16.08 -8.21 -6.47
N CYS A 83 -15.62 -6.96 -6.31
CA CYS A 83 -14.95 -6.20 -7.38
C CYS A 83 -13.42 -6.25 -7.33
N LYS A 84 -12.85 -6.87 -6.29
CA LYS A 84 -11.40 -7.04 -6.09
C LYS A 84 -10.58 -5.75 -5.97
N ARG A 85 -11.25 -4.62 -5.70
CA ARG A 85 -10.64 -3.34 -5.34
C ARG A 85 -10.08 -3.37 -3.92
N MET A 86 -8.96 -2.69 -3.71
CA MET A 86 -8.37 -2.42 -2.41
C MET A 86 -9.01 -1.18 -1.80
N VAL A 87 -9.59 -1.33 -0.61
CA VAL A 87 -10.41 -0.30 0.05
C VAL A 87 -10.00 -0.15 1.51
N CYS A 88 -10.05 1.08 2.03
CA CYS A 88 -9.76 1.33 3.45
C CYS A 88 -10.89 0.84 4.36
N ASP A 89 -10.62 0.78 5.66
CA ASP A 89 -11.58 0.34 6.68
C ASP A 89 -12.88 1.16 6.71
N ASN A 90 -12.83 2.45 6.36
CA ASN A 90 -14.03 3.29 6.21
C ASN A 90 -14.90 2.92 5.01
N CYS A 91 -14.35 2.21 4.04
CA CYS A 91 -14.99 1.87 2.77
C CYS A 91 -15.34 0.39 2.64
N PHE A 92 -14.80 -0.46 3.52
CA PHE A 92 -15.14 -1.86 3.67
C PHE A 92 -16.22 -2.01 4.74
N LEU A 93 -17.32 -2.68 4.38
CA LEU A 93 -18.45 -2.94 5.25
C LEU A 93 -18.42 -4.39 5.73
N ILE A 94 -18.63 -4.56 7.03
CA ILE A 94 -18.99 -5.84 7.64
C ILE A 94 -20.50 -6.00 7.47
N CYS A 95 -20.88 -7.03 6.71
CA CYS A 95 -22.26 -7.35 6.34
C CYS A 95 -22.65 -8.71 6.94
N ASP A 96 -23.94 -9.03 6.95
CA ASP A 96 -24.42 -10.27 7.58
C ASP A 96 -23.96 -11.53 6.82
N GLU A 97 -23.89 -11.47 5.49
CA GLU A 97 -23.50 -12.61 4.64
C GLU A 97 -22.06 -12.51 4.12
N VAL A 98 -21.72 -11.41 3.47
CA VAL A 98 -20.42 -11.23 2.79
C VAL A 98 -19.92 -9.80 2.97
N ASP A 99 -18.77 -9.65 3.60
CA ASP A 99 -18.12 -8.34 3.76
C ASP A 99 -17.63 -7.80 2.42
N MET A 100 -17.86 -6.52 2.15
CA MET A 100 -17.59 -5.92 0.84
C MET A 100 -17.47 -4.40 0.88
N CYS A 101 -17.04 -3.79 -0.23
CA CYS A 101 -16.99 -2.33 -0.28
C CYS A 101 -18.38 -1.68 -0.39
N LYS A 102 -18.49 -0.41 0.04
CA LYS A 102 -19.73 0.39 0.01
C LYS A 102 -20.47 0.35 -1.34
N SER A 103 -19.76 0.52 -2.46
CA SER A 103 -20.38 0.44 -3.79
C SER A 103 -20.97 -0.93 -4.11
N CYS A 104 -20.29 -2.02 -3.73
CA CYS A 104 -20.82 -3.37 -3.95
C CYS A 104 -22.03 -3.65 -3.06
N ALA A 105 -21.98 -3.25 -1.78
CA ALA A 105 -23.12 -3.39 -0.88
C ALA A 105 -24.34 -2.63 -1.40
N LYS A 106 -24.15 -1.40 -1.91
CA LYS A 106 -25.23 -0.62 -2.53
C LYS A 106 -25.86 -1.31 -3.74
N ILE A 107 -25.05 -1.98 -4.58
CA ILE A 107 -25.55 -2.71 -5.77
C ILE A 107 -26.33 -3.96 -5.37
N LEU A 108 -25.91 -4.64 -4.30
CA LEU A 108 -26.55 -5.85 -3.79
C LEU A 108 -27.66 -5.56 -2.77
N GLU A 109 -27.94 -4.28 -2.49
CA GLU A 109 -28.91 -3.82 -1.48
C GLU A 109 -28.61 -4.33 -0.05
N GLU A 110 -27.35 -4.66 0.21
CA GLU A 110 -26.85 -5.12 1.50
C GLU A 110 -26.62 -3.97 2.48
N LYS A 111 -26.85 -4.23 3.76
CA LYS A 111 -26.53 -3.31 4.85
C LYS A 111 -25.31 -3.82 5.62
N GLY A 112 -24.56 -2.90 6.19
CA GLY A 112 -23.38 -3.22 6.98
C GLY A 112 -22.83 -1.99 7.68
N LYS A 113 -21.89 -2.24 8.59
CA LYS A 113 -21.13 -1.19 9.30
C LYS A 113 -19.71 -1.17 8.77
N SER A 114 -19.07 -0.01 8.70
CA SER A 114 -17.67 0.00 8.27
C SER A 114 -16.75 -0.58 9.33
N VAL A 115 -15.62 -1.15 8.91
CA VAL A 115 -14.62 -1.71 9.85
C VAL A 115 -14.20 -0.66 10.88
N SER A 116 -14.03 0.59 10.45
CA SER A 116 -13.69 1.72 11.33
C SER A 116 -14.78 2.13 12.34
N GLU A 117 -16.02 1.65 12.20
CA GLU A 117 -17.09 1.88 13.18
C GLU A 117 -17.11 0.83 14.29
N LEU A 118 -16.26 -0.21 14.19
CA LEU A 118 -16.17 -1.32 15.12
C LEU A 118 -14.94 -1.25 16.03
N GLU A 119 -14.02 -0.32 15.78
CA GLU A 119 -12.82 -0.01 16.58
C GLU A 119 -13.09 1.12 17.59
#